data_AF-A0A410RS16-F1
#
_entry.id   AF-A0A410RS16-F1
#
_cell.length_a   1.000
_cell.length_b   1.000
_cell.length_c   1.000
_cell.angle_alpha   90.00
_cell.angle_beta   90.00
_cell.angle_gamma   90.00
#
_symmetry.space_group_name_H-M   'P 1'
#
loop_
_entity.id
_entity.type
_entity.pdbx_description
1 polymer ?
#
loop_
_entity_poly.entity_id
_entity_poly.type
_entity_poly.pdbx_seq_one_letter_code
_entity_poly.pdbx_strand_id
1 'polypeptide(L)'
;MKPWASCIPLALCFLAACQPSTLHLSVKAPSGTNQGRPLYMLVRKVDPKQFAVESYGEVSARIFQPDADVLLSALIYPGTLQRMKVPLPENAPVAVSFLFTAPDGTWQQFVNAPAPGSLDIELLEGRIRTGTQPAAPKEGDDAAKPPEPPAAPKPPPPSTAKAPALHAEN
;
A
#
# COMPACT_ATOMS: atom_id res chain seq x y z
N MET A 1 -68.87 17.55 12.23
CA MET A 1 -68.38 17.28 10.87
C MET A 1 -66.85 17.40 10.87
N LYS A 2 -66.13 16.30 10.54
CA LYS A 2 -64.74 16.27 10.02
C LYS A 2 -63.58 16.72 10.99
N PRO A 3 -62.30 16.35 10.76
CA PRO A 3 -61.74 15.00 10.99
C PRO A 3 -60.37 15.05 11.74
N TRP A 4 -59.98 14.02 12.51
CA TRP A 4 -59.02 12.97 12.13
C TRP A 4 -57.57 13.20 12.61
N ALA A 5 -57.17 12.35 13.55
CA ALA A 5 -55.81 12.19 14.06
C ALA A 5 -54.89 11.64 12.96
N SER A 6 -53.85 12.38 12.60
CA SER A 6 -52.86 11.93 11.62
C SER A 6 -51.69 11.27 12.36
N CYS A 7 -51.68 9.93 12.39
CA CYS A 7 -50.51 9.13 12.70
C CYS A 7 -49.50 9.28 11.57
N ILE A 8 -48.30 9.77 11.87
CA ILE A 8 -47.16 9.76 10.94
C ILE A 8 -46.43 8.43 11.15
N PRO A 9 -46.43 7.49 10.20
CA PRO A 9 -45.57 6.32 10.29
C PRO A 9 -44.14 6.75 9.96
N LEU A 10 -43.27 6.74 10.97
CA LEU A 10 -41.83 6.89 10.83
C LEU A 10 -41.27 5.61 10.20
N ALA A 11 -41.48 5.43 8.89
CA ALA A 11 -40.85 4.38 8.11
C ALA A 11 -39.40 4.78 7.80
N LEU A 12 -38.53 4.65 8.79
CA LEU A 12 -37.08 4.78 8.63
C LEU A 12 -36.58 3.52 7.92
N CYS A 13 -36.60 3.52 6.59
CA CYS A 13 -35.94 2.51 5.78
C CYS A 13 -34.44 2.53 6.10
N PHE A 14 -33.99 1.57 6.92
CA PHE A 14 -32.59 1.16 7.01
C PHE A 14 -32.16 0.58 5.67
N LEU A 15 -31.85 1.45 4.72
CA LEU A 15 -31.00 1.09 3.59
C LEU A 15 -29.61 0.86 4.16
N ALA A 16 -29.35 -0.36 4.62
CA ALA A 16 -27.99 -0.84 4.82
C ALA A 16 -27.31 -0.77 3.46
N ALA A 17 -26.57 0.31 3.23
CA ALA A 17 -25.83 0.51 2.01
C ALA A 17 -24.72 -0.56 1.96
N CYS A 18 -24.89 -1.57 1.09
CA CYS A 18 -23.80 -2.40 0.60
C CYS A 18 -22.81 -1.49 -0.11
N GLN A 19 -21.86 -0.94 0.64
CA GLN A 19 -20.74 -0.20 0.07
C GLN A 19 -19.68 -1.21 -0.35
N PRO A 20 -19.29 -1.27 -1.64
CA PRO A 20 -18.27 -2.19 -2.09
C PRO A 20 -16.95 -1.90 -1.37
N SER A 21 -16.37 -2.94 -0.77
CA SER A 21 -15.10 -2.82 -0.07
C SER A 21 -13.96 -2.59 -1.06
N THR A 22 -12.94 -1.83 -0.65
CA THR A 22 -11.77 -1.54 -1.47
C THR A 22 -10.51 -1.82 -0.65
N LEU A 23 -9.56 -2.55 -1.24
CA LEU A 23 -8.23 -2.74 -0.68
C LEU A 23 -7.28 -1.68 -1.24
N HIS A 24 -6.67 -0.90 -0.35
CA HIS A 24 -5.57 -0.01 -0.67
C HIS A 24 -4.25 -0.79 -0.62
N LEU A 25 -3.78 -1.22 -1.80
CA LEU A 25 -2.57 -2.02 -1.95
C LEU A 25 -1.36 -1.12 -2.25
N SER A 26 -0.27 -1.31 -1.51
CA SER A 26 0.97 -0.55 -1.63
C SER A 26 2.14 -1.51 -1.79
N VAL A 27 2.80 -1.47 -2.95
CA VAL A 27 3.86 -2.41 -3.31
C VAL A 27 5.18 -1.67 -3.38
N LYS A 28 6.11 -2.02 -2.49
CA LYS A 28 7.49 -1.54 -2.51
C LYS A 28 8.36 -2.56 -3.24
N ALA A 29 8.91 -2.16 -4.38
CA ALA A 29 9.82 -2.97 -5.17
C ALA A 29 11.21 -2.32 -5.19
N PRO A 30 12.17 -2.74 -4.35
CA PRO A 30 13.57 -2.32 -4.44
C PRO A 30 14.14 -2.52 -5.86
N SER A 31 15.21 -1.81 -6.21
CA SER A 31 15.83 -1.89 -7.55
C SER A 31 16.34 -3.29 -7.92
N GLY A 32 16.71 -4.11 -6.94
CA GLY A 32 17.10 -5.51 -7.15
C GLY A 32 15.93 -6.49 -7.32
N THR A 33 14.68 -6.05 -7.13
CA THR A 33 13.50 -6.92 -7.32
C THR A 33 13.49 -7.52 -8.71
N ASN A 34 13.25 -8.83 -8.78
CA ASN A 34 13.20 -9.59 -10.02
C ASN A 34 14.41 -9.33 -10.94
N GLN A 35 15.61 -9.20 -10.35
CA GLN A 35 16.86 -8.91 -11.05
C GLN A 35 16.80 -7.61 -11.88
N GLY A 36 16.08 -6.60 -11.37
CA GLY A 36 15.88 -5.31 -12.02
C GLY A 36 14.90 -5.33 -13.20
N ARG A 37 14.22 -6.46 -13.44
CA ARG A 37 13.23 -6.57 -14.51
C ARG A 37 11.81 -6.37 -13.99
N PRO A 38 10.93 -5.69 -14.76
CA PRO A 38 9.54 -5.60 -14.38
C PRO A 38 8.89 -6.98 -14.24
N LEU A 39 7.90 -7.08 -13.34
CA LEU A 39 7.14 -8.30 -13.11
C LEU A 39 5.63 -8.00 -13.05
N TYR A 40 4.83 -9.00 -13.39
CA TYR A 40 3.39 -8.89 -13.24
C TYR A 40 2.96 -9.15 -11.80
N MET A 41 1.95 -8.44 -11.35
CA MET A 41 1.18 -8.71 -10.15
C MET A 41 -0.27 -8.97 -10.55
N LEU A 42 -0.88 -10.00 -9.96
CA LEU A 42 -2.32 -10.24 -10.05
C LEU A 42 -2.95 -10.12 -8.69
N VAL A 43 -4.16 -9.58 -8.64
CA VAL A 43 -5.09 -9.77 -7.53
C VAL A 43 -6.26 -10.57 -8.02
N ARG A 44 -6.59 -11.66 -7.32
CA ARG A 44 -7.63 -12.60 -7.72
C ARG A 44 -8.51 -12.98 -6.54
N LYS A 45 -9.79 -13.19 -6.79
CA LYS A 45 -10.65 -13.96 -5.87
C LYS A 45 -10.15 -15.40 -5.84
N VAL A 46 -10.10 -16.00 -4.65
CA VAL A 46 -9.63 -17.39 -4.50
C VAL A 46 -10.52 -18.16 -3.53
N ASP A 47 -10.61 -19.48 -3.73
CA ASP A 47 -11.04 -20.39 -2.67
C ASP A 47 -9.83 -20.76 -1.80
N PRO A 48 -9.94 -20.78 -0.45
CA PRO A 48 -8.80 -21.07 0.43
C PRO A 48 -8.16 -22.44 0.21
N LYS A 49 -8.95 -23.47 -0.15
CA LYS A 49 -8.40 -24.81 -0.40
C LYS A 49 -7.69 -24.84 -1.74
N GLN A 50 -8.26 -24.20 -2.75
CA GLN A 50 -7.63 -24.08 -4.05
C GLN A 50 -6.31 -23.31 -3.96
N PHE A 51 -6.30 -22.16 -3.27
CA PHE A 51 -5.09 -21.35 -3.07
C PHE A 51 -3.92 -22.16 -2.50
N ALA A 52 -4.19 -23.09 -1.57
CA ALA A 52 -3.15 -23.90 -0.94
C ALA A 52 -2.46 -24.89 -1.89
N VAL A 53 -3.07 -25.21 -3.03
CA VAL A 53 -2.55 -26.17 -4.02
C VAL A 53 -2.26 -25.55 -5.39
N GLU A 54 -2.47 -24.25 -5.55
CA GLU A 54 -2.21 -23.53 -6.82
C GLU A 54 -0.73 -23.58 -7.20
N SER A 55 -0.46 -23.90 -8.47
CA SER A 55 0.89 -23.82 -9.02
C SER A 55 1.19 -22.45 -9.60
N TYR A 56 2.47 -22.08 -9.59
CA TYR A 56 2.95 -20.85 -10.23
C TYR A 56 2.58 -20.78 -11.72
N GLY A 57 2.70 -21.92 -12.43
CA GLY A 57 2.39 -22.02 -13.86
C GLY A 57 0.94 -21.67 -14.16
N GLU A 58 0.00 -22.27 -13.43
CA GLU A 58 -1.44 -22.01 -13.59
C GLU A 58 -1.81 -20.55 -13.31
N VAL A 59 -1.22 -19.94 -12.27
CA VAL A 59 -1.49 -18.54 -11.93
C VAL A 59 -0.90 -17.60 -12.97
N SER A 60 0.33 -17.88 -13.44
CA SER A 60 1.01 -17.02 -14.42
C SER A 60 0.32 -16.99 -15.79
N ALA A 61 -0.28 -18.11 -16.23
CA ALA A 61 -1.04 -18.18 -17.48
C ALA A 61 -2.22 -17.19 -17.53
N ARG A 62 -2.79 -16.84 -16.36
CA ARG A 62 -3.95 -15.93 -16.24
C ARG A 62 -3.64 -14.49 -16.62
N ILE A 63 -2.37 -14.10 -16.76
CA ILE A 63 -2.01 -12.78 -17.31
C ILE A 63 -2.47 -12.64 -18.76
N PHE A 64 -2.28 -13.69 -19.56
CA PHE A 64 -2.59 -13.67 -20.99
C PHE A 64 -4.01 -14.14 -21.27
N GLN A 65 -4.59 -14.91 -20.36
CA GLN A 65 -5.95 -15.43 -20.43
C GLN A 65 -6.66 -15.20 -19.08
N PRO A 66 -7.05 -13.95 -18.76
CA PRO A 66 -7.73 -13.66 -17.50
C PRO A 66 -9.11 -14.31 -17.49
N ASP A 67 -9.50 -14.83 -16.33
CA ASP A 67 -10.84 -15.33 -16.06
C ASP A 67 -11.63 -14.38 -15.16
N ALA A 68 -12.86 -14.77 -14.81
CA ALA A 68 -13.77 -13.94 -14.03
C ALA A 68 -13.29 -13.65 -12.59
N ASP A 69 -12.27 -14.37 -12.10
CA ASP A 69 -11.75 -14.21 -10.76
C ASP A 69 -10.59 -13.20 -10.69
N VAL A 70 -10.06 -12.73 -11.82
CA VAL A 70 -9.04 -11.67 -11.86
C VAL A 70 -9.67 -10.31 -11.56
N LEU A 71 -9.27 -9.71 -10.44
CA LEU A 71 -9.75 -8.39 -9.99
C LEU A 71 -8.83 -7.26 -10.49
N LEU A 72 -7.52 -7.53 -10.57
CA LEU A 72 -6.53 -6.57 -11.04
C LEU A 72 -5.33 -7.31 -11.64
N SER A 73 -4.79 -6.77 -12.74
CA SER A 73 -3.47 -7.11 -13.27
C SER A 73 -2.66 -5.82 -13.39
N ALA A 74 -1.44 -5.82 -12.87
CA ALA A 74 -0.56 -4.66 -12.94
C ALA A 74 0.88 -5.08 -13.20
N LEU A 75 1.64 -4.18 -13.81
CA LEU A 75 3.07 -4.35 -14.03
C LEU A 75 3.80 -3.53 -12.96
N ILE A 76 4.69 -4.20 -12.21
CA ILE A 76 5.48 -3.64 -11.13
C ILE A 76 6.89 -3.38 -11.64
N TYR A 77 7.35 -2.14 -11.48
CA TYR A 77 8.69 -1.73 -11.89
C TYR A 77 9.63 -1.71 -10.67
N PRO A 78 10.78 -2.40 -10.72
CA PRO A 78 11.82 -2.29 -9.70
C PRO A 78 12.28 -0.84 -9.50
N GLY A 79 12.63 -0.51 -8.26
CA GLY A 79 12.99 0.84 -7.84
C GLY A 79 11.79 1.76 -7.52
N THR A 80 10.57 1.23 -7.43
CA THR A 80 9.35 2.03 -7.24
C THR A 80 8.55 1.65 -6.00
N LEU A 81 7.69 2.59 -5.58
CA LEU A 81 6.59 2.36 -4.65
C LEU A 81 5.28 2.61 -5.38
N GLN A 82 4.52 1.54 -5.64
CA GLN A 82 3.31 1.59 -6.45
C GLN A 82 2.07 1.40 -5.56
N ARG A 83 1.12 2.34 -5.63
CA ARG A 83 -0.12 2.29 -4.84
C ARG A 83 -1.33 2.11 -5.75
N MET A 84 -2.22 1.19 -5.40
CA MET A 84 -3.37 0.81 -6.20
C MET A 84 -4.60 0.62 -5.32
N LYS A 85 -5.78 0.83 -5.90
CA LYS A 85 -7.05 0.51 -5.26
C LYS A 85 -7.61 -0.73 -5.94
N VAL A 86 -7.92 -1.76 -5.16
CA VAL A 86 -8.51 -3.00 -5.66
C VAL A 86 -9.95 -3.09 -5.17
N PRO A 87 -10.95 -3.01 -6.06
CA PRO A 87 -12.33 -3.31 -5.70
C PRO A 87 -12.42 -4.76 -5.23
N LEU A 88 -12.97 -4.99 -4.05
CA LEU A 88 -13.11 -6.32 -3.48
C LEU A 88 -14.55 -6.82 -3.58
N PRO A 89 -14.74 -8.11 -3.93
CA PRO A 89 -16.03 -8.77 -3.78
C PRO A 89 -16.40 -8.89 -2.29
N GLU A 90 -17.71 -8.88 -2.01
CA GLU A 90 -18.20 -9.07 -0.64
C GLU A 90 -17.80 -10.44 -0.09
N ASN A 91 -17.23 -10.44 1.11
CA ASN A 91 -16.92 -11.65 1.89
C ASN A 91 -16.10 -12.74 1.17
N ALA A 92 -15.35 -12.41 0.12
CA ALA A 92 -14.49 -13.37 -0.55
C ALA A 92 -13.00 -13.09 -0.26
N PRO A 93 -12.21 -14.13 0.07
CA PRO A 93 -10.77 -13.96 0.20
C PRO A 93 -10.11 -13.74 -1.17
N VAL A 94 -8.98 -13.06 -1.16
CA VAL A 94 -8.21 -12.75 -2.37
C VAL A 94 -6.76 -13.15 -2.22
N ALA A 95 -6.11 -13.43 -3.34
CA ALA A 95 -4.67 -13.65 -3.43
C ALA A 95 -4.03 -12.50 -4.19
N VAL A 96 -2.91 -11.99 -3.67
CA VAL A 96 -2.01 -11.08 -4.38
C VAL A 96 -0.77 -11.87 -4.80
N SER A 97 -0.63 -12.13 -6.10
CA SER A 97 0.43 -12.95 -6.67
C SER A 97 1.46 -12.08 -7.39
N PHE A 98 2.75 -12.33 -7.19
CA PHE A 98 3.85 -11.66 -7.89
C PHE A 98 4.61 -12.66 -8.75
N LEU A 99 4.67 -12.37 -10.04
CA LEU A 99 5.19 -13.29 -11.04
C LEU A 99 6.68 -13.01 -11.33
N PHE A 100 7.54 -13.44 -10.41
CA PHE A 100 9.00 -13.40 -10.56
C PHE A 100 9.51 -14.29 -11.70
N THR A 101 10.53 -13.86 -12.43
CA THR A 101 11.20 -14.69 -13.45
C THR A 101 11.92 -15.90 -12.83
N ALA A 102 12.45 -15.74 -11.62
CA ALA A 102 13.11 -16.79 -10.86
C ALA A 102 12.61 -16.75 -9.41
N PRO A 103 11.43 -17.33 -9.10
CA PRO A 103 10.89 -17.33 -7.75
C PRO A 103 11.75 -18.21 -6.83
N ASP A 104 12.09 -17.69 -5.65
CA ASP A 104 12.96 -18.38 -4.66
C ASP A 104 12.31 -18.50 -3.27
N GLY A 105 11.00 -18.25 -3.18
CA GLY A 105 10.24 -18.32 -1.93
C GLY A 105 8.77 -17.93 -2.12
N THR A 106 8.18 -17.33 -1.09
CA THR A 106 6.77 -16.90 -1.11
C THR A 106 6.51 -15.91 -2.22
N TRP A 107 5.65 -16.26 -3.16
CA TRP A 107 5.31 -15.45 -4.34
C TRP A 107 3.82 -15.03 -4.35
N GLN A 108 3.01 -15.54 -3.42
CA GLN A 108 1.63 -15.11 -3.20
C GLN A 108 1.42 -14.69 -1.75
N GLN A 109 0.60 -13.67 -1.56
CA GLN A 109 0.03 -13.28 -0.28
C GLN A 109 -1.47 -13.59 -0.27
N PHE A 110 -1.90 -14.42 0.68
CA PHE A 110 -3.32 -14.66 0.92
C PHE A 110 -3.90 -13.53 1.79
N VAL A 111 -5.09 -13.06 1.43
CA VAL A 111 -5.82 -12.02 2.17
C VAL A 111 -7.19 -12.59 2.53
N ASN A 112 -7.40 -12.79 3.83
CA ASN A 112 -8.66 -13.28 4.37
C ASN A 112 -9.82 -12.30 4.12
N ALA A 113 -11.04 -12.83 4.14
CA ALA A 113 -12.25 -12.04 4.32
C ALA A 113 -12.61 -11.94 5.83
N PRO A 114 -13.00 -10.77 6.35
CA PRO A 114 -12.97 -9.47 5.67
C PRO A 114 -11.53 -9.00 5.43
N ALA A 115 -11.28 -8.43 4.25
CA ALA A 115 -9.96 -7.91 3.93
C ALA A 115 -9.66 -6.66 4.77
N PRO A 116 -8.38 -6.39 5.08
CA PRO A 116 -7.99 -5.12 5.67
C PRO A 116 -8.27 -3.99 4.67
N GLY A 117 -8.52 -2.77 5.16
CA GLY A 117 -8.65 -1.60 4.29
C GLY A 117 -7.37 -1.31 3.49
N SER A 118 -6.21 -1.71 4.02
CA SER A 118 -4.91 -1.50 3.40
C SER A 118 -3.96 -2.68 3.59
N LEU A 119 -3.14 -2.92 2.58
CA LEU A 119 -2.08 -3.92 2.60
C LEU A 119 -0.82 -3.32 1.97
N ASP A 120 0.23 -3.19 2.77
CA ASP A 120 1.57 -2.95 2.23
C ASP A 120 2.18 -4.30 1.83
N ILE A 121 3.04 -4.34 0.81
CA ILE A 121 3.83 -5.52 0.41
C ILE A 121 5.22 -5.05 0.02
N GLU A 122 6.26 -5.60 0.63
CA GLU A 122 7.65 -5.40 0.20
C GLU A 122 8.15 -6.62 -0.58
N LEU A 123 8.73 -6.36 -1.74
CA LEU A 123 9.34 -7.38 -2.57
C LEU A 123 10.85 -7.49 -2.29
N LEU A 124 11.38 -8.68 -2.45
CA LEU A 124 12.80 -8.99 -2.48
C LEU A 124 13.18 -9.39 -3.91
N GLU A 125 14.32 -10.06 -4.09
CA GLU A 125 14.81 -10.46 -5.42
C GLU A 125 13.87 -11.44 -6.13
N GLY A 126 13.47 -12.54 -5.47
CA GLY A 126 12.61 -13.59 -6.05
C GLY A 126 11.39 -13.96 -5.20
N ARG A 127 11.02 -13.13 -4.22
CA ARG A 127 9.94 -13.43 -3.25
C ARG A 127 9.38 -12.17 -2.61
N ILE A 128 8.24 -12.32 -1.97
CA ILE A 128 7.65 -11.37 -1.04
C ILE A 128 8.40 -11.44 0.30
N ARG A 129 8.58 -10.30 0.96
CA ARG A 129 9.13 -10.25 2.32
C ARG A 129 8.13 -10.82 3.33
N THR A 130 8.53 -11.84 4.07
CA THR A 130 7.73 -12.38 5.19
C THR A 130 7.58 -11.35 6.32
N GLY A 131 6.41 -11.30 6.97
CA GLY A 131 6.11 -10.32 8.02
C GLY A 131 5.53 -9.00 7.50
N THR A 132 5.14 -8.98 6.23
CA THR A 132 4.33 -7.92 5.63
C THR A 132 3.02 -7.78 6.44
N GLN A 133 2.89 -6.70 7.21
CA GLN A 133 1.75 -6.44 8.08
C GLN A 133 0.71 -5.57 7.35
N PRO A 134 -0.60 -5.76 7.57
CA PRO A 134 -1.59 -4.78 7.13
C PRO A 134 -1.18 -3.39 7.64
N ALA A 135 -1.20 -2.39 6.76
CA ALA A 135 -0.83 -1.04 7.18
C ALA A 135 -1.75 -0.63 8.34
N ALA A 136 -1.17 -0.19 9.45
CA ALA A 136 -1.96 0.31 10.58
C ALA A 136 -2.93 1.40 10.07
N PRO A 137 -4.20 1.39 10.49
CA PRO A 137 -5.12 2.47 10.16
C PRO A 137 -4.45 3.79 10.55
N LYS A 138 -4.37 4.74 9.60
CA LYS A 138 -3.97 6.10 9.92
C LYS A 138 -5.05 6.69 10.82
N GLU A 139 -4.78 6.68 12.11
CA GLU A 139 -5.55 7.39 13.11
C GLU A 139 -5.41 8.90 12.82
N GLY A 140 -6.56 9.55 12.62
CA GLY A 140 -6.74 10.99 12.81
C GLY A 140 -5.95 11.91 11.89
N ASP A 141 -6.63 12.47 10.91
CA ASP A 141 -6.32 13.78 10.35
C ASP A 141 -6.67 14.85 11.42
N ASP A 142 -5.91 14.89 12.51
CA ASP A 142 -6.02 15.92 13.55
C ASP A 142 -4.79 16.82 13.49
N ALA A 143 -4.99 17.99 12.86
CA ALA A 143 -4.24 19.23 12.99
C ALA A 143 -2.80 19.10 13.57
N ALA A 144 -1.87 18.59 12.76
CA ALA A 144 -0.45 18.79 13.02
C ALA A 144 -0.13 20.29 12.86
N LYS A 145 -0.03 20.98 14.00
CA LYS A 145 0.56 22.32 14.15
C LYS A 145 1.84 22.40 13.30
N PRO A 146 2.07 23.48 12.52
CA PRO A 146 3.27 23.61 11.69
C PRO A 146 4.54 23.41 12.53
N PRO A 147 5.57 22.71 12.01
CA PRO A 147 6.82 22.52 12.73
C PRO A 147 7.47 23.89 12.97
N GLU A 148 7.83 24.13 14.23
CA GLU A 148 8.59 25.31 14.63
C GLU A 148 9.95 25.31 13.89
N PRO A 149 10.37 26.41 13.25
CA PRO A 149 11.64 26.47 12.54
C PRO A 149 12.82 26.13 13.48
N PRO A 150 13.82 25.35 13.02
CA PRO A 150 14.99 25.07 13.83
C PRO A 150 15.72 26.38 14.19
N ALA A 151 16.07 26.52 15.46
CA ALA A 151 16.78 27.69 15.99
C ALA A 151 18.07 27.95 15.19
N ALA A 152 18.28 29.21 14.81
CA ALA A 152 19.42 29.65 14.01
C ALA A 152 20.77 29.29 14.69
N PRO A 153 21.82 28.95 13.92
CA PRO A 153 23.14 28.67 14.46
C PRO A 153 23.71 29.89 15.20
N LYS A 154 24.29 29.67 16.38
CA LYS A 154 25.00 30.73 17.12
C LYS A 154 26.19 31.23 16.28
N PRO A 155 26.43 32.56 16.24
CA PRO A 155 27.57 33.11 15.52
C PRO A 155 28.89 32.64 16.13
N PRO A 156 29.93 32.42 15.31
CA PRO A 156 31.25 32.02 15.81
C PRO A 156 31.88 33.14 16.65
N PRO A 157 32.75 32.78 17.63
CA PRO A 157 33.42 33.77 18.46
C PRO A 157 34.33 34.69 17.63
N PRO A 158 34.53 35.95 18.07
CA PRO A 158 35.31 36.93 17.32
C PRO A 158 36.77 36.48 17.17
N SER A 159 37.24 36.51 15.92
CA SER A 159 38.63 36.25 15.55
C SER A 159 39.53 37.36 16.10
N THR A 160 40.46 37.01 16.99
CA THR A 160 41.52 37.90 17.45
C THR A 160 42.58 38.03 16.35
N ALA A 161 42.32 38.92 15.40
CA ALA A 161 43.33 39.37 14.45
C ALA A 161 44.43 40.15 15.21
N LYS A 162 45.61 39.54 15.30
CA LYS A 162 46.83 40.18 15.79
C LYS A 162 47.34 41.11 14.68
N ALA A 163 47.39 42.42 14.95
CA ALA A 163 47.87 43.42 14.01
C ALA A 163 49.36 43.23 13.66
N PRO A 164 49.78 43.53 12.42
CA PRO A 164 51.17 43.43 12.00
C PRO A 164 52.00 44.58 12.58
N ALA A 165 53.22 44.27 13.04
CA ALA A 165 54.20 45.28 13.43
C ALA A 165 54.73 45.99 12.17
N LEU A 166 54.52 47.31 12.13
CA LEU A 166 55.16 48.24 11.21
C LEU A 166 56.67 48.28 11.52
N HIS A 167 57.49 47.82 10.57
CA HIS A 167 58.89 48.21 10.52
C HIS A 167 58.99 49.54 9.76
N ALA A 168 59.42 50.59 10.48
CA ALA A 168 59.95 51.81 9.90
C ALA A 168 61.47 51.78 10.06
N GLU A 169 62.12 52.06 8.94
CA GLU A 169 63.55 52.14 8.68
C GLU A 169 64.16 53.41 9.31
N ASN A 170 65.39 53.30 9.85
CA ASN A 170 66.44 54.31 9.74
C ASN A 170 67.82 53.66 10.02
#